data_AF-A0A9X2J1Y7-F1
#
_entry.id   AF-A0A9X2J1Y7-F1
#
_cell.length_a   1.000
_cell.length_b   1.000
_cell.length_c   1.000
_cell.angle_alpha   90.00
_cell.angle_beta   90.00
_cell.angle_gamma   90.00
#
_symmetry.space_group_name_H-M   'P 1'
#
loop_
_entity.id
_entity.type
_entity.pdbx_description
1 polymer ?
#
loop_
_entity_poly.entity_id
_entity_poly.type
_entity_poly.pdbx_seq_one_letter_code
_entity_poly.pdbx_strand_id
1 'polypeptide(L)'
;MTASAADCASLLPADWREGVAGADLPEAAATTGDWIAFADAQTGRLDAANGRTRDAIEIVENCEARERAAIARAKRRGGLLGWIGL
;
A
#
# COMPACT_ATOMS: atom_id res chain seq x y z
N MET A 1 4.57 -20.20 20.93
CA MET A 1 4.71 -19.40 19.69
C MET A 1 3.45 -18.58 19.54
N THR A 2 3.47 -17.32 19.99
CA THR A 2 2.43 -16.35 19.68
C THR A 2 2.60 -15.94 18.22
N ALA A 3 1.55 -16.07 17.42
CA ALA A 3 1.52 -15.41 16.12
C ALA A 3 1.63 -13.90 16.42
N SER A 4 2.74 -13.28 16.04
CA SER A 4 2.77 -11.82 15.94
C SER A 4 1.69 -11.44 14.93
N ALA A 5 0.77 -10.56 15.30
CA ALA A 5 0.03 -9.82 14.29
C ALA A 5 1.08 -9.17 13.38
N ALA A 6 1.02 -9.45 12.08
CA ALA A 6 1.89 -8.81 11.13
C ALA A 6 1.48 -7.34 11.09
N ASP A 7 2.47 -6.47 11.32
CA ASP A 7 2.31 -5.05 11.08
C ASP A 7 2.35 -4.81 9.56
N CYS A 8 1.31 -5.24 8.83
CA CYS A 8 1.28 -5.16 7.37
C CYS A 8 1.44 -3.73 6.86
N ALA A 9 0.95 -2.75 7.63
CA ALA A 9 1.12 -1.33 7.31
C ALA A 9 2.60 -0.89 7.35
N SER A 10 3.45 -1.54 8.14
CA SER A 10 4.90 -1.25 8.16
C SER A 10 5.64 -1.61 6.86
N LEU A 11 5.02 -2.40 5.98
CA LEU A 11 5.58 -2.76 4.68
C LEU A 11 5.37 -1.68 3.62
N LEU A 12 4.49 -0.70 3.87
CA LEU A 12 4.31 0.44 2.99
C LEU A 12 5.52 1.38 3.08
N PRO A 13 6.03 1.92 1.96
CA PRO A 13 7.06 2.94 1.99
C PRO A 13 6.65 4.13 2.88
N ALA A 14 7.55 4.57 3.77
CA ALA A 14 7.23 5.57 4.77
C ALA A 14 6.85 6.93 4.15
N ASP A 15 7.47 7.27 3.02
CA ASP A 15 7.24 8.50 2.25
C ASP A 15 5.85 8.54 1.59
N TRP A 16 5.16 7.40 1.46
CA TRP A 16 3.81 7.39 0.89
C TRP A 16 2.79 8.07 1.79
N ARG A 17 3.09 8.24 3.09
CA ARG A 17 2.24 9.01 4.02
C ARG A 17 2.16 10.49 3.65
N GLU A 18 3.13 11.01 2.89
CA GLU A 18 3.17 12.40 2.45
C GLU A 18 2.21 12.66 1.27
N GLY A 19 1.78 11.60 0.58
CA GLY A 19 1.00 11.70 -0.65
C GLY A 19 1.86 12.05 -1.88
N VAL A 20 1.20 12.35 -2.99
CA VAL A 20 1.85 12.83 -4.21
C VAL A 20 1.66 14.33 -4.31
N ALA A 21 2.76 15.07 -4.42
CA ALA A 21 2.69 16.51 -4.63
C ALA A 21 1.94 16.85 -5.92
N GLY A 22 1.06 17.87 -5.85
CA GLY A 22 0.36 18.39 -7.02
C GLY A 22 1.30 19.06 -8.03
N ALA A 23 0.76 19.46 -9.17
CA ALA A 23 1.48 20.32 -10.09
C ALA A 23 1.49 21.77 -9.56
N ASP A 24 2.50 22.54 -9.93
CA ASP A 24 2.60 23.94 -9.54
C ASP A 24 1.50 24.76 -10.23
N LEU A 25 0.79 25.58 -9.46
CA LEU A 25 -0.25 26.44 -10.01
C LEU A 25 0.35 27.49 -10.96
N PRO A 26 -0.32 27.82 -12.07
CA PRO A 26 0.09 28.94 -12.91
C PRO A 26 0.09 30.28 -12.16
N GLU A 27 0.98 31.18 -12.56
CA GLU A 27 1.10 32.54 -12.02
C GLU A 27 -0.17 33.40 -12.26
N ALA A 28 -0.30 34.50 -11.52
CA ALA A 28 -1.51 35.34 -11.56
C ALA A 28 -1.88 35.91 -12.95
N ALA A 29 -0.92 36.04 -13.86
CA ALA A 29 -1.12 36.49 -15.24
C ALA A 29 -1.03 35.34 -16.27
N ALA A 30 -1.36 34.11 -15.87
CA ALA A 30 -1.27 32.92 -16.72
C ALA A 30 -2.19 32.96 -17.95
N THR A 31 -1.67 32.46 -19.06
CA THR A 31 -2.43 32.25 -20.29
C THR A 31 -3.28 30.97 -20.21
N THR A 32 -4.23 30.81 -21.13
CA THR A 32 -4.97 29.54 -21.27
C THR A 32 -4.02 28.35 -21.53
N GLY A 33 -2.91 28.56 -22.24
CA GLY A 33 -1.91 27.52 -22.49
C GLY A 33 -1.23 27.04 -21.21
N ASP A 34 -0.93 27.95 -20.29
CA ASP A 34 -0.33 27.62 -18.99
C ASP A 34 -1.28 26.79 -18.13
N TRP A 35 -2.57 27.11 -18.17
CA TRP A 35 -3.60 26.32 -17.49
C TRP A 35 -3.76 24.91 -18.07
N ILE A 36 -3.64 24.76 -19.39
CA ILE A 36 -3.66 23.44 -20.04
C ILE A 36 -2.43 22.62 -19.62
N ALA A 37 -1.24 23.23 -19.62
CA ALA A 37 -0.01 22.56 -19.19
C ALA A 37 -0.08 22.13 -17.71
N PHE A 38 -0.62 22.98 -16.83
CA PHE A 38 -0.90 22.63 -15.45
C PHE A 38 -1.85 21.43 -15.33
N ALA A 39 -2.97 21.44 -16.06
CA ALA A 39 -3.96 20.36 -16.00
C ALA A 39 -3.40 19.01 -16.49
N ASP A 40 -2.57 19.02 -17.53
CA ASP A 40 -1.86 17.84 -18.02
C ASP A 40 -0.90 17.29 -16.94
N ALA A 41 -0.04 18.15 -16.38
CA ALA A 41 0.87 17.78 -15.31
C ALA A 41 0.13 17.26 -14.07
N GLN A 42 -0.97 17.91 -13.67
CA GLN A 42 -1.79 17.52 -12.53
C GLN A 42 -2.46 16.15 -12.75
N THR A 43 -2.83 15.83 -14.00
CA THR A 43 -3.36 14.52 -14.39
C THR A 43 -2.29 13.44 -14.28
N GLY A 44 -1.05 13.72 -14.71
CA GLY A 44 0.08 12.80 -14.50
C GLY A 44 0.36 12.53 -13.01
N ARG A 45 0.17 13.51 -12.13
CA ARG A 45 0.25 13.30 -10.65
C ARG A 45 -0.88 12.41 -10.14
N LEU A 46 -2.07 12.51 -10.68
CA LEU A 46 -3.21 11.66 -10.33
C LEU A 46 -2.92 10.19 -10.70
N ASP A 47 -2.32 9.94 -11.86
CA ASP A 47 -1.91 8.58 -12.25
C ASP A 47 -0.90 7.98 -11.27
N ALA A 48 0.07 8.77 -10.82
CA ALA A 48 1.03 8.34 -9.80
C ALA A 48 0.37 8.05 -8.45
N ALA A 49 -0.58 8.90 -8.01
CA ALA A 49 -1.33 8.68 -6.77
C ALA A 49 -2.19 7.41 -6.81
N ASN A 50 -2.86 7.19 -7.94
CA ASN A 50 -3.66 5.98 -8.17
C ASN A 50 -2.77 4.73 -8.26
N GLY A 51 -1.56 4.84 -8.83
CA GLY A 51 -0.54 3.79 -8.80
C GLY A 51 -0.17 3.38 -7.38
N ARG A 52 0.26 4.34 -6.55
CA ARG A 52 0.59 4.09 -5.13
C ARG A 52 -0.58 3.47 -4.36
N THR A 53 -1.81 3.86 -4.68
CA THR A 53 -3.01 3.29 -4.07
C THR A 53 -3.15 1.79 -4.40
N ARG A 54 -3.02 1.42 -5.67
CA ARG A 54 -3.08 0.00 -6.08
C ARG A 54 -1.95 -0.81 -5.46
N ASP A 55 -0.74 -0.29 -5.49
CA ASP A 55 0.43 -0.97 -4.93
C ASP A 55 0.29 -1.16 -3.41
N ALA A 56 -0.25 -0.16 -2.68
CA ALA A 56 -0.49 -0.26 -1.24
C ALA A 56 -1.49 -1.37 -0.91
N ILE A 57 -2.58 -1.46 -1.69
CA ILE A 57 -3.57 -2.53 -1.58
C ILE A 57 -2.89 -3.89 -1.80
N GLU A 58 -2.13 -4.05 -2.89
CA GLU A 58 -1.45 -5.30 -3.19
C GLU A 58 -0.45 -5.72 -2.09
N ILE A 59 0.32 -4.77 -1.55
CA ILE A 59 1.27 -5.04 -0.46
C ILE A 59 0.53 -5.57 0.78
N VAL A 60 -0.56 -4.93 1.18
CA VAL A 60 -1.35 -5.33 2.35
C VAL A 60 -2.00 -6.69 2.11
N GLU A 61 -2.64 -6.90 0.98
CA GLU A 61 -3.28 -8.18 0.64
C GLU A 61 -2.27 -9.34 0.63
N ASN A 62 -1.08 -9.11 0.08
CA ASN A 62 0.00 -10.10 0.08
C ASN A 62 0.51 -10.39 1.50
N CYS A 63 0.59 -9.39 2.36
CA CYS A 63 0.94 -9.57 3.76
C CYS A 63 -0.10 -10.44 4.48
N GLU A 64 -1.38 -10.10 4.37
CA GLU A 64 -2.46 -10.87 4.98
C GLU A 64 -2.52 -12.32 4.46
N ALA A 65 -2.25 -12.53 3.17
CA ALA A 65 -2.18 -13.88 2.61
C ALA A 65 -1.08 -14.72 3.27
N ARG A 66 0.09 -14.12 3.52
CA ARG A 66 1.20 -14.77 4.24
C ARG A 66 0.81 -15.09 5.68
N GLU A 67 0.12 -14.17 6.37
CA GLU A 67 -0.40 -14.42 7.71
C GLU A 67 -1.39 -15.58 7.75
N ARG A 68 -2.38 -15.58 6.86
CA ARG A 68 -3.36 -16.67 6.75
C ARG A 68 -2.67 -18.02 6.54
N ALA A 69 -1.63 -18.05 5.70
CA ALA A 69 -0.84 -19.25 5.48
C ALA A 69 -0.05 -19.69 6.73
N ALA A 70 0.54 -18.74 7.47
CA ALA A 70 1.26 -19.01 8.71
C ALA A 70 0.31 -19.55 9.80
N ILE A 71 -0.85 -18.93 9.98
CA ILE A 71 -1.90 -19.38 10.91
C ILE A 71 -2.37 -20.80 10.53
N ALA A 72 -2.62 -21.07 9.26
CA ALA A 72 -3.04 -22.39 8.80
C ALA A 72 -1.96 -23.46 9.08
N ARG A 73 -0.67 -23.14 8.86
CA ARG A 73 0.45 -24.03 9.21
C ARG A 73 0.54 -24.27 10.72
N ALA A 74 0.39 -23.23 11.53
CA ALA A 74 0.42 -23.33 12.99
C ALA A 74 -0.72 -24.20 13.52
N LYS A 75 -1.95 -24.01 13.01
CA LYS A 75 -3.11 -24.85 13.35
C LYS A 75 -2.87 -26.32 13.02
N ARG A 76 -2.31 -26.63 11.84
CA ARG A 76 -1.95 -28.01 11.48
C ARG A 76 -0.90 -28.61 12.41
N ARG A 77 0.14 -27.85 12.77
CA ARG A 77 1.19 -28.31 13.70
C ARG A 77 0.67 -28.51 15.12
N GLY A 78 -0.18 -27.61 15.62
CA GLY A 78 -0.82 -27.74 16.92
C GLY A 78 -1.76 -28.95 16.98
N GLY A 79 -2.54 -29.18 15.92
CA GLY A 79 -3.35 -30.39 15.77
C GLY A 79 -2.51 -31.66 15.73
N LEU A 80 -1.36 -31.65 15.04
CA LEU A 80 -0.41 -32.76 15.02
C LEU A 80 0.19 -33.05 16.41
N LEU A 81 0.61 -32.01 17.14
CA LEU A 81 1.14 -32.14 18.50
C LEU A 81 0.07 -32.66 19.47
N GLY A 82 -1.16 -32.14 19.39
CA GLY A 82 -2.28 -32.63 20.18
C GLY A 82 -2.69 -34.08 19.86
N TRP A 83 -2.47 -34.55 18.64
CA TRP A 83 -2.72 -35.95 18.25
C TRP A 83 -1.62 -36.90 18.72
N ILE A 84 -0.38 -36.40 18.91
CA ILE A 84 0.76 -37.18 19.41
C ILE A 84 0.82 -37.24 20.95
N GLY A 85 -0.08 -36.54 21.66
CA GLY A 85 -0.23 -36.67 23.12
C GLY A 85 0.91 -36.02 23.93
N LEU A 86 1.38 -34.84 23.50
CA LEU A 86 2.20 -33.92 24.27
C LEU A 86 1.39 -32.69 24.69
#